data_AF-A0A7C6UH32-F1
#
_entry.id   AF-A0A7C6UH32-F1
#
_cell.length_a   1.000
_cell.length_b   1.000
_cell.length_c   1.000
_cell.angle_alpha   90.00
_cell.angle_beta   90.00
_cell.angle_gamma   90.00
#
_symmetry.space_group_name_H-M   'P 1'
#
loop_
_entity.id
_entity.type
_entity.pdbx_description
1 polymer ?
#
loop_
_entity_poly.entity_id
_entity_poly.type
_entity_poly.pdbx_seq_one_letter_code
_entity_poly.pdbx_strand_id
1 'polypeptide(L)'
;MTSASAISLPEGFAAAPVKNSGLPPRIQTALRARGITTLGQLSQPPPDCEKLSGDDRAWLARVAGYVRHLAGKKTPPPLHLSEWLQLFLPPRQVEILETHFGLRPANDRPVWRASTLQQTGARFGITRERVRQLLRDARATLRRPLPLWAAGPIFHAMENALQAVGGVMDTAQLERQESAAWAGYVPIGVFHGLADLQPERVGIYRGFFSLFPSTLLDRAERALQDRLRRAGRLLSIAEIAGQLPAKAQPPPPYSAEPLIQMLARHIPGMLATVDGRVGLAARDGAELLGEILLTTGEANLRTLQAELNARLLPESQRGSGYIRDTLQRAPRIRRTAPVRYELSGGIQTSLPL
;
A
#
# COMPACT_ATOMS: atom_id res chain seq x y z
N MET A 1 -3.25 19.33 -13.64
CA MET A 1 -3.49 18.62 -14.91
C MET A 1 -2.33 17.68 -15.17
N THR A 2 -2.61 16.40 -15.35
CA THR A 2 -1.93 15.46 -16.26
C THR A 2 -2.79 14.19 -16.25
N SER A 3 -2.97 13.58 -17.41
CA SER A 3 -3.95 12.52 -17.67
C SER A 3 -3.90 11.34 -16.69
N ALA A 4 -5.07 10.90 -16.21
CA ALA A 4 -5.32 9.48 -16.12
C ALA A 4 -5.29 8.93 -17.56
N SER A 5 -4.18 8.31 -17.97
CA SER A 5 -4.09 7.72 -19.30
C SER A 5 -4.81 6.37 -19.24
N ALA A 6 -6.02 6.33 -19.78
CA ALA A 6 -6.98 5.25 -19.56
C ALA A 6 -6.44 3.86 -19.96
N ILE A 7 -6.78 2.85 -19.15
CA ILE A 7 -6.86 1.48 -19.65
C ILE A 7 -8.08 1.43 -20.58
N SER A 8 -7.85 1.23 -21.88
CA SER A 8 -8.91 0.94 -22.85
C SER A 8 -8.38 0.03 -23.95
N LEU A 9 -8.97 -1.16 -24.04
CA LEU A 9 -8.81 -2.17 -25.10
C LEU A 9 -10.05 -3.09 -25.07
N PRO A 10 -11.28 -2.54 -25.06
CA PRO A 10 -11.81 -2.00 -26.31
C PRO A 10 -12.00 -0.47 -26.26
N GLU A 11 -12.35 0.20 -27.37
CA GLU A 11 -12.50 -0.34 -28.74
C GLU A 11 -11.15 -0.51 -29.46
N GLY A 12 -11.15 -0.70 -30.79
CA GLY A 12 -9.94 -0.68 -31.61
C GLY A 12 -8.91 -1.80 -31.34
N PHE A 13 -9.21 -2.76 -30.47
CA PHE A 13 -8.29 -3.85 -30.06
C PHE A 13 -7.60 -4.54 -31.24
N ALA A 14 -8.38 -4.94 -32.26
CA ALA A 14 -7.85 -5.64 -33.43
C ALA A 14 -6.91 -4.76 -34.29
N ALA A 15 -7.11 -3.44 -34.28
CA ALA A 15 -6.29 -2.45 -34.98
C ALA A 15 -5.11 -1.93 -34.12
N ALA A 16 -5.13 -2.16 -32.80
CA ALA A 16 -4.08 -1.68 -31.90
C ALA A 16 -2.70 -2.25 -32.32
N PRO A 17 -1.63 -1.44 -32.35
CA PRO A 17 -0.35 -1.91 -32.90
C PRO A 17 0.28 -3.03 -32.06
N VAL A 18 0.99 -3.95 -32.72
CA VAL A 18 1.65 -5.12 -32.11
C VAL A 18 2.64 -4.76 -30.98
N LYS A 19 3.14 -3.52 -30.94
CA LYS A 19 3.96 -2.98 -29.84
C LYS A 19 3.24 -2.92 -28.48
N ASN A 20 1.91 -3.02 -28.49
CA ASN A 20 1.07 -3.00 -27.29
C ASN A 20 0.95 -4.38 -26.61
N SER A 21 1.45 -5.45 -27.25
CA SER A 21 1.30 -6.85 -26.82
C SER A 21 2.07 -7.24 -25.55
N GLY A 22 3.07 -6.45 -25.14
CA GLY A 22 4.05 -6.87 -24.13
C GLY A 22 5.18 -7.75 -24.67
N LEU A 23 5.15 -8.17 -25.95
CA LEU A 23 6.26 -8.93 -26.53
C LEU A 23 7.55 -8.09 -26.63
N PRO A 24 8.74 -8.67 -26.43
CA PRO A 24 10.02 -7.95 -26.49
C PRO A 24 10.30 -7.45 -27.92
N PRO A 25 11.10 -6.38 -28.10
CA PRO A 25 11.33 -5.76 -29.40
C PRO A 25 11.79 -6.71 -30.51
N ARG A 26 12.62 -7.72 -30.19
CA ARG A 26 13.09 -8.73 -31.14
C ARG A 26 11.94 -9.54 -31.78
N ILE A 27 10.95 -9.94 -30.98
CA ILE A 27 9.76 -10.64 -31.48
C ILE A 27 8.88 -9.69 -32.29
N GLN A 28 8.71 -8.44 -31.83
CA GLN A 28 7.97 -7.43 -32.61
C GLN A 28 8.59 -7.18 -33.99
N THR A 29 9.93 -7.14 -34.09
CA THR A 29 10.63 -6.97 -35.38
C THR A 29 10.45 -8.18 -36.28
N ALA A 30 10.54 -9.40 -35.75
CA ALA A 30 10.28 -10.64 -36.51
C ALA A 30 8.85 -10.69 -37.06
N LEU A 31 7.85 -10.33 -36.24
CA LEU A 31 6.45 -10.24 -36.64
C LEU A 31 6.22 -9.21 -37.75
N ARG A 32 6.79 -8.00 -37.63
CA ARG A 32 6.68 -6.96 -38.66
C ARG A 32 7.31 -7.38 -39.99
N ALA A 33 8.44 -8.11 -39.95
CA ALA A 33 9.07 -8.67 -41.15
C ALA A 33 8.22 -9.73 -41.86
N ARG A 34 7.17 -10.26 -41.19
CA ARG A 34 6.15 -11.15 -41.75
C ARG A 34 4.80 -10.44 -41.98
N GLY A 35 4.76 -9.10 -41.97
CA GLY A 35 3.54 -8.31 -42.19
C GLY A 35 2.59 -8.16 -40.99
N ILE A 36 2.95 -8.71 -39.82
CA ILE A 36 2.13 -8.61 -38.61
C ILE A 36 2.44 -7.29 -37.87
N THR A 37 1.49 -6.37 -37.92
CA THR A 37 1.59 -5.01 -37.39
C THR A 37 0.57 -4.69 -36.30
N THR A 38 -0.54 -5.44 -36.17
CA THR A 38 -1.58 -5.23 -35.16
C THR A 38 -1.73 -6.40 -34.18
N LEU A 39 -2.45 -6.19 -33.07
CA LEU A 39 -2.83 -7.25 -32.13
C LEU A 39 -3.84 -8.21 -32.77
N GLY A 40 -4.81 -7.73 -33.56
CA GLY A 40 -5.81 -8.59 -34.19
C GLY A 40 -5.20 -9.69 -35.07
N GLN A 41 -4.08 -9.39 -35.74
CA GLN A 41 -3.34 -10.36 -36.55
C GLN A 41 -2.67 -11.47 -35.73
N LEU A 42 -2.40 -11.27 -34.43
CA LEU A 42 -1.92 -12.33 -33.52
C LEU A 42 -2.99 -13.36 -33.14
N SER A 43 -4.26 -13.15 -33.55
CA SER A 43 -5.28 -14.20 -33.44
C SER A 43 -5.02 -15.36 -34.41
N GLN A 44 -4.28 -15.15 -35.50
CA GLN A 44 -3.86 -16.24 -36.37
C GLN A 44 -2.65 -16.97 -35.77
N PRO A 45 -2.42 -18.25 -36.11
CA PRO A 45 -1.17 -18.92 -35.79
C PRO A 45 0.01 -18.08 -36.29
N PRO A 46 0.98 -17.70 -35.44
CA PRO A 46 2.10 -16.88 -35.88
C PRO A 46 2.91 -17.64 -36.94
N PRO A 47 3.31 -16.97 -38.05
CA PRO A 47 4.14 -17.59 -39.07
C PRO A 47 5.48 -18.00 -38.48
N ASP A 48 6.08 -19.07 -39.00
CA ASP A 48 7.37 -19.50 -38.46
C ASP A 48 8.42 -18.39 -38.66
N CYS A 49 9.06 -18.05 -37.56
CA CYS A 49 10.04 -17.00 -37.45
C CYS A 49 11.35 -17.69 -37.09
N GLU A 50 12.03 -18.24 -38.10
CA GLU A 50 13.30 -18.96 -37.99
C GLU A 50 14.35 -18.22 -37.13
N LYS A 51 14.32 -16.88 -37.15
CA LYS A 51 15.20 -15.98 -36.39
C LYS A 51 14.88 -15.89 -34.89
N LEU A 52 13.83 -16.54 -34.40
CA LEU A 52 13.46 -16.58 -32.99
C LEU A 52 13.99 -17.84 -32.30
N SER A 53 14.43 -17.67 -31.05
CA SER A 53 14.78 -18.78 -30.17
C SER A 53 13.55 -19.63 -29.81
N GLY A 54 13.77 -20.83 -29.24
CA GLY A 54 12.69 -21.66 -28.71
C GLY A 54 11.84 -20.93 -27.67
N ASP A 55 12.49 -20.24 -26.73
CA ASP A 55 11.82 -19.44 -25.69
C ASP A 55 11.03 -18.27 -26.28
N ASP A 56 11.55 -17.61 -27.31
CA ASP A 56 10.84 -16.53 -28.00
C ASP A 56 9.61 -17.04 -28.74
N ARG A 57 9.71 -18.19 -29.42
CA ARG A 57 8.54 -18.85 -30.03
C ARG A 57 7.51 -19.28 -28.98
N ALA A 58 7.94 -19.83 -27.85
CA ALA A 58 7.05 -20.20 -26.74
C ALA A 58 6.35 -18.98 -26.14
N TRP A 59 7.06 -17.87 -25.91
CA TRP A 59 6.46 -16.63 -25.41
C TRP A 59 5.48 -16.01 -26.41
N LEU A 60 5.85 -15.96 -27.70
CA LEU A 60 4.94 -15.55 -28.77
C LEU A 60 3.68 -16.42 -28.82
N ALA A 61 3.81 -17.74 -28.73
CA ALA A 61 2.68 -18.67 -28.74
C ALA A 61 1.72 -18.45 -27.57
N ARG A 62 2.24 -18.18 -26.35
CA ARG A 62 1.41 -17.86 -25.18
C ARG A 62 0.62 -16.57 -25.37
N VAL A 63 1.26 -15.49 -25.82
CA VAL A 63 0.60 -14.19 -26.05
C VAL A 63 -0.39 -14.27 -27.21
N ALA A 64 -0.06 -14.94 -28.32
CA ALA A 64 -0.97 -15.17 -29.44
C ALA A 64 -2.17 -16.05 -29.04
N GLY A 65 -1.95 -17.08 -28.22
CA GLY A 65 -3.01 -17.91 -27.64
C GLY A 65 -3.96 -17.10 -26.74
N TYR A 66 -3.42 -16.21 -25.91
CA TYR A 66 -4.22 -15.27 -25.14
C TYR A 66 -5.04 -14.34 -26.06
N VAL A 67 -4.39 -13.69 -27.03
CA VAL A 67 -5.07 -12.79 -27.99
C VAL A 67 -6.17 -13.49 -28.80
N ARG A 68 -5.98 -14.75 -29.20
CA ARG A 68 -7.06 -15.58 -29.77
C ARG A 68 -8.26 -15.67 -28.84
N HIS A 69 -8.03 -15.97 -27.57
CA HIS A 69 -9.08 -16.11 -26.57
C HIS A 69 -9.82 -14.78 -26.30
N LEU A 70 -9.23 -13.63 -26.64
CA LEU A 70 -9.86 -12.30 -26.54
C LEU A 70 -10.75 -11.94 -27.73
N ALA A 71 -10.69 -12.66 -28.85
CA ALA A 71 -11.40 -12.28 -30.07
C ALA A 71 -12.92 -12.14 -29.81
N GLY A 72 -13.45 -10.93 -30.03
CA GLY A 72 -14.86 -10.59 -29.78
C GLY A 72 -15.25 -10.32 -28.31
N LYS A 73 -14.32 -10.44 -27.35
CA LYS A 73 -14.61 -10.21 -25.92
C LYS A 73 -14.42 -8.74 -25.53
N LYS A 74 -15.33 -8.21 -24.69
CA LYS A 74 -15.24 -6.86 -24.13
C LYS A 74 -14.45 -6.79 -22.81
N THR A 75 -14.24 -7.94 -22.17
CA THR A 75 -13.53 -8.08 -20.88
C THR A 75 -12.39 -9.08 -21.02
N PRO A 76 -11.29 -8.92 -20.25
CA PRO A 76 -10.25 -9.94 -20.17
C PRO A 76 -10.82 -11.19 -19.50
N PRO A 77 -10.41 -12.41 -19.89
CA PRO A 77 -10.64 -13.59 -19.08
C PRO A 77 -9.95 -13.40 -17.71
N PRO A 78 -10.48 -13.98 -16.64
CA PRO A 78 -9.83 -13.91 -15.33
C PRO A 78 -8.45 -14.58 -15.43
N LEU A 79 -7.43 -13.82 -15.01
CA LEU A 79 -6.08 -14.32 -14.76
C LEU A 79 -5.75 -14.00 -13.30
N HIS A 80 -5.17 -14.95 -12.61
CA HIS A 80 -4.54 -14.69 -11.32
C HIS A 80 -3.15 -14.08 -11.54
N LEU A 81 -2.58 -13.43 -10.52
CA LEU A 81 -1.33 -12.67 -10.65
C LEU A 81 -0.15 -13.51 -11.17
N SER A 82 -0.06 -14.79 -10.77
CA SER A 82 1.01 -15.70 -11.22
C SER A 82 0.91 -16.00 -12.71
N GLU A 83 -0.29 -16.29 -13.20
CA GLU A 83 -0.58 -16.57 -14.62
C GLU A 83 -0.31 -15.33 -15.49
N TRP A 84 -0.74 -14.16 -15.03
CA TRP A 84 -0.51 -12.88 -15.71
C TRP A 84 0.99 -12.53 -15.79
N LEU A 85 1.74 -12.70 -14.69
CA LEU A 85 3.20 -12.51 -14.68
C LEU A 85 3.88 -13.47 -15.66
N GLN A 86 3.51 -14.76 -15.63
CA GLN A 86 4.10 -15.76 -16.51
C GLN A 86 3.75 -15.54 -17.98
N LEU A 87 2.52 -15.12 -18.31
CA LEU A 87 2.08 -14.84 -19.68
C LEU A 87 2.90 -13.73 -20.34
N PHE A 88 3.20 -12.66 -19.60
CA PHE A 88 3.83 -11.45 -20.14
C PHE A 88 5.30 -11.27 -19.81
N LEU A 89 5.94 -12.19 -19.06
CA LEU A 89 7.37 -12.11 -18.74
C LEU A 89 8.11 -13.44 -18.92
N PRO A 90 9.44 -13.41 -19.13
CA PRO A 90 10.29 -14.58 -19.03
C PRO A 90 10.45 -15.00 -17.55
N PRO A 91 10.66 -16.31 -17.24
CA PRO A 91 10.72 -16.83 -15.87
C PRO A 91 11.65 -16.04 -14.94
N ARG A 92 12.85 -15.67 -15.42
CA ARG A 92 13.83 -14.92 -14.62
C ARG A 92 13.37 -13.51 -14.21
N GLN A 93 12.51 -12.86 -14.98
CA GLN A 93 11.92 -11.58 -14.57
C GLN A 93 10.79 -11.79 -13.55
N VAL A 94 10.03 -12.89 -13.64
CA VAL A 94 9.04 -13.27 -12.63
C VAL A 94 9.71 -13.54 -11.29
N GLU A 95 10.74 -14.39 -11.24
CA GLU A 95 11.52 -14.69 -10.02
C GLU A 95 12.05 -13.41 -9.32
N ILE A 96 12.57 -12.48 -10.12
CA ILE A 96 13.13 -11.22 -9.63
C ILE A 96 12.03 -10.30 -9.09
N LEU A 97 10.86 -10.21 -9.74
CA LEU A 97 9.71 -9.47 -9.21
C LEU A 97 9.19 -10.10 -7.91
N GLU A 98 9.00 -11.42 -7.89
CA GLU A 98 8.55 -12.16 -6.72
C GLU A 98 9.48 -11.94 -5.52
N THR A 99 10.79 -11.99 -5.73
CA THR A 99 11.80 -11.72 -4.69
C THR A 99 11.84 -10.25 -4.30
N HIS A 100 11.79 -9.33 -5.27
CA HIS A 100 11.94 -7.91 -5.00
C HIS A 100 10.75 -7.36 -4.21
N PHE A 101 9.52 -7.72 -4.59
CA PHE A 101 8.32 -7.27 -3.90
C PHE A 101 7.90 -8.18 -2.74
N GLY A 102 8.52 -9.36 -2.56
CA GLY A 102 8.14 -10.30 -1.50
C GLY A 102 6.80 -10.98 -1.76
N LEU A 103 6.51 -11.32 -3.02
CA LEU A 103 5.24 -11.94 -3.41
C LEU A 103 5.05 -13.34 -2.83
N ARG A 104 6.13 -14.08 -2.57
CA ARG A 104 6.07 -15.38 -1.89
C ARG A 104 6.46 -15.24 -0.42
N PRO A 105 5.86 -16.02 0.50
CA PRO A 105 6.28 -16.03 1.90
C PRO A 105 7.77 -16.37 1.99
N ALA A 106 8.51 -15.55 2.74
CA ALA A 106 9.84 -15.91 3.20
C ALA A 106 9.69 -16.69 4.50
N ASN A 107 10.38 -17.82 4.65
CA ASN A 107 10.22 -18.72 5.79
C ASN A 107 10.45 -18.05 7.15
N ASP A 108 11.19 -16.93 7.20
CA ASP A 108 11.65 -16.35 8.46
C ASP A 108 11.01 -14.99 8.84
N ARG A 109 10.48 -14.18 7.90
CA ARG A 109 9.94 -12.83 8.21
C ARG A 109 8.86 -12.34 7.22
N PRO A 110 7.79 -11.66 7.70
CA PRO A 110 6.91 -10.87 6.83
C PRO A 110 7.69 -9.73 6.15
N VAL A 111 7.48 -9.59 4.84
CA VAL A 111 8.18 -8.61 3.99
C VAL A 111 7.40 -7.30 3.99
N TRP A 112 7.57 -6.52 5.06
CA TRP A 112 6.89 -5.23 5.28
C TRP A 112 7.15 -4.15 4.22
N ARG A 113 8.17 -4.35 3.37
CA ARG A 113 8.60 -3.43 2.31
C ARG A 113 9.29 -4.23 1.20
N ALA A 114 9.21 -3.76 -0.04
CA ALA A 114 10.03 -4.29 -1.12
C ALA A 114 11.52 -4.34 -0.74
N SER A 115 12.16 -5.46 -1.05
CA SER A 115 13.60 -5.70 -0.85
C SER A 115 14.43 -4.65 -1.59
N THR A 116 15.55 -4.21 -1.01
CA THR A 116 16.46 -3.34 -1.74
C THR A 116 17.04 -4.05 -2.96
N LEU A 117 17.35 -3.29 -4.01
CA LEU A 117 17.98 -3.83 -5.23
C LEU A 117 19.28 -4.60 -4.95
N GLN A 118 19.99 -4.26 -3.88
CA GLN A 118 21.20 -4.95 -3.42
C GLN A 118 20.88 -6.31 -2.79
N GLN A 119 19.88 -6.39 -1.90
CA GLN A 119 19.42 -7.66 -1.32
C GLN A 119 18.87 -8.61 -2.39
N THR A 120 18.06 -8.09 -3.34
CA THR A 120 17.60 -8.87 -4.49
C THR A 120 18.77 -9.36 -5.33
N GLY A 121 19.76 -8.51 -5.60
CA GLY A 121 20.95 -8.88 -6.39
C GLY A 121 21.77 -9.99 -5.74
N ALA A 122 22.00 -9.89 -4.43
CA ALA A 122 22.71 -10.90 -3.64
C ALA A 122 22.03 -12.27 -3.72
N ARG A 123 20.69 -12.35 -3.60
CA ARG A 123 19.93 -13.62 -3.71
C ARG A 123 20.11 -14.31 -5.07
N PHE A 124 20.39 -13.55 -6.13
CA PHE A 124 20.49 -14.04 -7.51
C PHE A 124 21.91 -14.08 -8.08
N GLY A 125 22.94 -13.75 -7.28
CA GLY A 125 24.33 -13.68 -7.75
C GLY A 125 24.59 -12.60 -8.81
N ILE A 126 23.80 -11.53 -8.84
CA ILE A 126 23.89 -10.46 -9.85
C ILE A 126 24.02 -9.07 -9.23
N THR A 127 24.58 -8.12 -10.00
CA THR A 127 24.78 -6.75 -9.54
C THR A 127 23.46 -6.02 -9.32
N ARG A 128 23.47 -5.04 -8.40
CA ARG A 128 22.36 -4.09 -8.16
C ARG A 128 21.85 -3.47 -9.47
N GLU A 129 22.76 -3.11 -10.38
CA GLU A 129 22.42 -2.51 -11.67
C GLU A 129 21.71 -3.52 -12.58
N ARG A 130 22.13 -4.79 -12.60
CA ARG A 130 21.46 -5.83 -13.38
C ARG A 130 20.02 -6.09 -12.88
N VAL A 131 19.80 -6.06 -11.56
CA VAL A 131 18.44 -6.11 -10.98
C VAL A 131 17.62 -4.90 -11.45
N ARG A 132 18.18 -3.68 -11.37
CA ARG A 132 17.49 -2.46 -11.81
C ARG A 132 17.04 -2.54 -13.27
N GLN A 133 17.90 -3.04 -14.16
CA GLN A 133 17.57 -3.26 -15.57
C GLN A 133 16.42 -4.26 -15.72
N LEU A 134 16.53 -5.44 -15.09
CA LEU A 134 15.52 -6.49 -15.22
C LEU A 134 14.14 -6.06 -14.68
N LEU A 135 14.11 -5.33 -13.56
CA LEU A 135 12.87 -4.73 -13.03
C LEU A 135 12.31 -3.64 -13.94
N ARG A 136 13.16 -2.74 -14.47
CA ARG A 136 12.74 -1.69 -15.41
C ARG A 136 12.14 -2.28 -16.69
N ASP A 137 12.79 -3.30 -17.24
CA ASP A 137 12.39 -3.94 -18.49
C ASP A 137 11.08 -4.75 -18.29
N ALA A 138 10.92 -5.40 -17.13
CA ALA A 138 9.67 -6.04 -16.73
C ALA A 138 8.53 -5.01 -16.56
N ARG A 139 8.75 -3.90 -15.84
CA ARG A 139 7.77 -2.80 -15.71
C ARG A 139 7.39 -2.22 -17.07
N ALA A 140 8.36 -2.00 -17.96
CA ALA A 140 8.13 -1.47 -19.32
C ALA A 140 7.36 -2.46 -20.23
N THR A 141 7.34 -3.73 -19.88
CA THR A 141 6.53 -4.79 -20.50
C THR A 141 5.13 -4.82 -19.89
N LEU A 142 5.02 -4.90 -18.57
CA LEU A 142 3.74 -4.97 -17.85
C LEU A 142 2.91 -3.68 -17.95
N ARG A 143 3.53 -2.51 -18.21
CA ARG A 143 2.82 -1.23 -18.52
C ARG A 143 2.36 -1.11 -19.98
N ARG A 144 2.48 -2.15 -20.82
CA ARG A 144 1.92 -2.12 -22.18
C ARG A 144 0.40 -2.32 -22.14
N PRO A 145 -0.37 -1.78 -23.10
CA PRO A 145 -1.84 -1.81 -23.04
C PRO A 145 -2.45 -3.21 -22.92
N LEU A 146 -1.95 -4.24 -23.63
CA LEU A 146 -2.49 -5.60 -23.50
C LEU A 146 -2.21 -6.18 -22.09
N PRO A 147 -0.97 -6.19 -21.57
CA PRO A 147 -0.70 -6.56 -20.18
C PRO A 147 -1.50 -5.79 -19.13
N LEU A 148 -1.61 -4.46 -19.22
CA LEU A 148 -2.39 -3.67 -18.25
C LEU A 148 -3.88 -3.98 -18.29
N TRP A 149 -4.45 -4.15 -19.49
CA TRP A 149 -5.86 -4.53 -19.64
C TRP A 149 -6.12 -5.95 -19.12
N ALA A 150 -5.22 -6.90 -19.41
CA ALA A 150 -5.25 -8.25 -18.85
C ALA A 150 -5.15 -8.28 -17.31
N ALA A 151 -4.47 -7.30 -16.71
CA ALA A 151 -4.36 -7.15 -15.25
C ALA A 151 -5.64 -6.60 -14.59
N GLY A 152 -6.66 -6.19 -15.36
CA GLY A 152 -7.88 -5.56 -14.86
C GLY A 152 -8.49 -6.23 -13.61
N PRO A 153 -8.77 -7.55 -13.63
CA PRO A 153 -9.33 -8.27 -12.47
C PRO A 153 -8.43 -8.22 -11.22
N ILE A 154 -7.11 -8.26 -11.40
CA ILE A 154 -6.13 -8.24 -10.31
C ILE A 154 -6.10 -6.86 -9.64
N PHE A 155 -6.12 -5.79 -10.44
CA PHE A 155 -6.22 -4.43 -9.93
C PHE A 155 -7.58 -4.17 -9.25
N HIS A 156 -8.69 -4.67 -9.82
CA HIS A 156 -10.00 -4.52 -9.19
C HIS A 156 -10.09 -5.26 -7.85
N ALA A 157 -9.44 -6.42 -7.68
CA ALA A 157 -9.34 -7.06 -6.37
C ALA A 157 -8.60 -6.18 -5.34
N MET A 158 -7.52 -5.52 -5.74
CA MET A 158 -6.78 -4.56 -4.90
C MET A 158 -7.63 -3.32 -4.54
N GLU A 159 -8.33 -2.76 -5.53
CA GLU A 159 -9.21 -1.59 -5.33
C GLU A 159 -10.40 -1.92 -4.43
N ASN A 160 -11.05 -3.06 -4.64
CA ASN A 160 -12.18 -3.51 -3.82
C ASN A 160 -11.77 -3.74 -2.36
N ALA A 161 -10.60 -4.32 -2.12
CA ALA A 161 -10.05 -4.49 -0.76
C ALA A 161 -9.85 -3.13 -0.06
N LEU A 162 -9.30 -2.13 -0.76
CA LEU A 162 -9.20 -0.75 -0.24
C LEU A 162 -10.58 -0.11 -0.01
N GLN A 163 -11.52 -0.29 -0.94
CA GLN A 163 -12.87 0.25 -0.84
C GLN A 163 -13.60 -0.26 0.41
N ALA A 164 -13.49 -1.55 0.70
CA ALA A 164 -14.12 -2.21 1.85
C ALA A 164 -13.68 -1.64 3.21
N VAL A 165 -12.55 -0.95 3.30
CA VAL A 165 -12.01 -0.32 4.52
C VAL A 165 -11.99 1.22 4.47
N GLY A 166 -12.71 1.84 3.53
CA GLY A 166 -12.81 3.29 3.42
C GLY A 166 -11.71 3.97 2.59
N GLY A 167 -11.01 3.22 1.73
CA GLY A 167 -10.08 3.74 0.72
C GLY A 167 -8.63 3.90 1.17
N VAL A 168 -8.30 3.55 2.41
CA VAL A 168 -6.93 3.48 2.95
C VAL A 168 -6.69 2.18 3.72
N MET A 169 -5.52 1.57 3.57
CA MET A 169 -5.19 0.31 4.25
C MET A 169 -3.72 0.27 4.67
N ASP A 170 -3.46 -0.08 5.94
CA ASP A 170 -2.12 -0.32 6.46
C ASP A 170 -1.62 -1.76 6.19
N THR A 171 -0.40 -2.05 6.62
CA THR A 171 0.23 -3.36 6.44
C THR A 171 -0.42 -4.49 7.26
N ALA A 172 -0.91 -4.21 8.47
CA ALA A 172 -1.52 -5.20 9.36
C ALA A 172 -2.97 -5.54 8.96
N GLN A 173 -3.67 -4.60 8.32
CA GLN A 173 -4.94 -4.85 7.63
C GLN A 173 -4.74 -5.67 6.36
N LEU A 174 -3.63 -5.43 5.63
CA LEU A 174 -3.27 -6.18 4.43
C LEU A 174 -2.93 -7.64 4.69
N GLU A 175 -2.27 -7.96 5.80
CA GLU A 175 -1.95 -9.34 6.19
C GLU A 175 -3.19 -10.25 6.35
N ARG A 176 -4.39 -9.65 6.52
CA ARG A 176 -5.67 -10.36 6.67
C ARG A 176 -6.47 -10.45 5.36
N GLN A 177 -5.95 -9.89 4.27
CA GLN A 177 -6.64 -9.90 2.98
C GLN A 177 -6.33 -11.19 2.22
N GLU A 178 -7.35 -11.84 1.67
CA GLU A 178 -7.19 -12.95 0.76
C GLU A 178 -7.95 -12.66 -0.54
N SER A 179 -7.37 -13.06 -1.67
CA SER A 179 -8.05 -12.99 -2.96
C SER A 179 -7.56 -14.09 -3.89
N ALA A 180 -8.50 -14.79 -4.53
CA ALA A 180 -8.17 -15.74 -5.59
C ALA A 180 -7.31 -15.08 -6.68
N ALA A 181 -7.60 -13.81 -7.03
CA ALA A 181 -6.86 -13.01 -8.02
C ALA A 181 -5.36 -12.90 -7.74
N TRP A 182 -4.90 -13.17 -6.51
CA TRP A 182 -3.49 -13.10 -6.11
C TRP A 182 -2.80 -14.47 -6.06
N ALA A 183 -3.49 -15.58 -6.35
CA ALA A 183 -2.92 -16.94 -6.42
C ALA A 183 -2.09 -17.37 -5.19
N GLY A 184 -2.49 -16.96 -3.98
CA GLY A 184 -1.77 -17.27 -2.75
C GLY A 184 -0.45 -16.50 -2.55
N TYR A 185 -0.19 -15.47 -3.35
CA TYR A 185 0.89 -14.51 -3.06
C TYR A 185 0.56 -13.64 -1.83
N VAL A 186 1.60 -13.19 -1.14
CA VAL A 186 1.49 -12.36 0.08
C VAL A 186 0.90 -10.98 -0.29
N PRO A 187 -0.24 -10.56 0.29
CA PRO A 187 -0.98 -9.36 -0.13
C PRO A 187 -0.16 -8.08 -0.14
N ILE A 188 0.68 -7.86 0.88
CA ILE A 188 1.52 -6.67 0.99
C ILE A 188 2.51 -6.53 -0.18
N GLY A 189 3.07 -7.64 -0.65
CA GLY A 189 3.95 -7.66 -1.81
C GLY A 189 3.18 -7.40 -3.11
N VAL A 190 1.98 -7.95 -3.23
CA VAL A 190 1.08 -7.69 -4.36
C VAL A 190 0.75 -6.20 -4.45
N PHE A 191 0.32 -5.60 -3.34
CA PHE A 191 0.01 -4.18 -3.26
C PHE A 191 1.23 -3.31 -3.59
N HIS A 192 2.43 -3.64 -3.09
CA HIS A 192 3.66 -2.93 -3.48
C HIS A 192 3.97 -3.04 -4.97
N GLY A 193 3.85 -4.24 -5.56
CA GLY A 193 4.11 -4.46 -6.99
C GLY A 193 3.12 -3.76 -7.91
N LEU A 194 1.83 -3.75 -7.57
CA LEU A 194 0.77 -3.12 -8.35
C LEU A 194 0.78 -1.59 -8.19
N ALA A 195 1.03 -1.06 -6.99
CA ALA A 195 1.17 0.38 -6.75
C ALA A 195 2.42 0.97 -7.44
N ASP A 196 3.52 0.21 -7.54
CA ASP A 196 4.68 0.62 -8.35
C ASP A 196 4.37 0.62 -9.86
N LEU A 197 3.52 -0.30 -10.33
CA LEU A 197 3.10 -0.42 -11.72
C LEU A 197 2.07 0.64 -12.13
N GLN A 198 1.16 1.04 -11.25
CA GLN A 198 0.10 2.03 -11.51
C GLN A 198 -0.12 2.92 -10.26
N PRO A 199 0.86 3.77 -9.88
CA PRO A 199 0.79 4.65 -8.70
C PRO A 199 -0.37 5.67 -8.76
N GLU A 200 -0.89 5.91 -9.96
CA GLU A 200 -2.09 6.72 -10.22
C GLU A 200 -3.41 6.04 -9.82
N ARG A 201 -3.43 4.71 -9.62
CA ARG A 201 -4.61 3.95 -9.15
C ARG A 201 -4.58 3.72 -7.65
N VAL A 202 -3.43 3.30 -7.13
CA VAL A 202 -3.17 3.11 -5.69
C VAL A 202 -1.83 3.72 -5.35
N GLY A 203 -1.83 4.73 -4.50
CA GLY A 203 -0.62 5.38 -3.98
C GLY A 203 -0.14 4.73 -2.68
N ILE A 204 1.15 4.88 -2.39
CA ILE A 204 1.74 4.57 -1.07
C ILE A 204 2.03 5.89 -0.36
N TYR A 205 1.51 6.07 0.85
CA TYR A 205 1.69 7.28 1.66
C TYR A 205 2.08 6.90 3.09
N ARG A 206 3.20 7.41 3.59
CA ARG A 206 3.72 7.14 4.96
C ARG A 206 3.72 5.67 5.43
N GLY A 207 3.72 4.71 4.50
CA GLY A 207 3.71 3.27 4.79
C GLY A 207 2.34 2.60 4.75
N PHE A 208 1.27 3.31 4.41
CA PHE A 208 -0.05 2.75 4.08
C PHE A 208 -0.37 2.93 2.59
N PHE A 209 -1.37 2.20 2.09
CA PHE A 209 -1.86 2.26 0.71
C PHE A 209 -3.16 3.06 0.63
N SER A 210 -3.38 3.79 -0.47
CA SER A 210 -4.53 4.70 -0.61
C SER A 210 -5.06 4.78 -2.05
N LEU A 211 -6.39 4.83 -2.18
CA LEU A 211 -7.08 5.23 -3.41
C LEU A 211 -7.08 6.76 -3.63
N PHE A 212 -6.74 7.54 -2.60
CA PHE A 212 -6.75 8.99 -2.67
C PHE A 212 -5.40 9.53 -3.18
N PRO A 213 -5.40 10.56 -4.04
CA PRO A 213 -4.16 11.14 -4.54
C PRO A 213 -3.38 11.81 -3.40
N SER A 214 -2.04 11.79 -3.47
CA SER A 214 -1.15 12.39 -2.46
C SER A 214 -1.54 13.82 -2.09
N THR A 215 -1.92 14.64 -3.08
CA THR A 215 -2.35 16.03 -2.83
C THR A 215 -3.61 16.18 -1.97
N LEU A 216 -4.46 15.15 -1.85
CA LEU A 216 -5.57 15.09 -0.89
C LEU A 216 -5.03 14.70 0.49
N LEU A 217 -4.20 13.66 0.55
CA LEU A 217 -3.56 13.16 1.77
C LEU A 217 -2.74 14.25 2.48
N ASP A 218 -1.93 15.01 1.74
CA ASP A 218 -1.14 16.14 2.26
C ASP A 218 -2.02 17.25 2.87
N ARG A 219 -3.20 17.51 2.27
CA ARG A 219 -4.15 18.50 2.78
C ARG A 219 -4.88 17.99 4.02
N ALA A 220 -5.24 16.71 4.05
CA ALA A 220 -5.86 16.06 5.20
C ALA A 220 -4.89 16.01 6.39
N GLU A 221 -3.63 15.65 6.15
CA GLU A 221 -2.54 15.70 7.16
C GLU A 221 -2.37 17.12 7.72
N ARG A 222 -2.27 18.13 6.84
CA ARG A 222 -2.09 19.51 7.30
C ARG A 222 -3.29 19.99 8.10
N ALA A 223 -4.51 19.72 7.64
CA ALA A 223 -5.74 20.07 8.35
C ALA A 223 -5.82 19.37 9.72
N LEU A 224 -5.47 18.09 9.81
CA LEU A 224 -5.38 17.33 11.05
C LEU A 224 -4.38 17.98 12.03
N GLN A 225 -3.15 18.27 11.59
CA GLN A 225 -2.14 18.93 12.43
C GLN A 225 -2.61 20.30 12.94
N ASP A 226 -3.15 21.14 12.05
CA ASP A 226 -3.57 22.50 12.42
C ASP A 226 -4.78 22.50 13.37
N ARG A 227 -5.70 21.53 13.22
CA ARG A 227 -6.81 21.28 14.16
C ARG A 227 -6.30 20.91 15.54
N LEU A 228 -5.44 19.90 15.64
CA LEU A 228 -4.88 19.43 16.91
C LEU A 228 -4.07 20.52 17.62
N ARG A 229 -3.30 21.32 16.87
CA ARG A 229 -2.57 22.49 17.41
C ARG A 229 -3.53 23.51 18.02
N ARG A 230 -4.57 23.92 17.29
CA ARG A 230 -5.55 24.94 17.74
C ARG A 230 -6.41 24.48 18.92
N ALA A 231 -6.80 23.21 18.97
CA ALA A 231 -7.72 22.71 19.98
C ALA A 231 -7.15 22.69 21.41
N GLY A 232 -5.83 22.56 21.56
CA GLY A 232 -5.19 22.49 22.89
C GLY A 232 -5.41 21.19 23.67
N ARG A 233 -6.21 20.25 23.15
CA ARG A 233 -6.61 18.98 23.78
C ARG A 233 -6.66 17.83 22.78
N LEU A 234 -6.91 16.62 23.27
CA LEU A 234 -7.40 15.49 22.48
C LEU A 234 -8.73 15.82 21.74
N LEU A 235 -8.83 15.40 20.49
CA LEU A 235 -10.04 15.50 19.65
C LEU A 235 -10.52 14.11 19.26
N SER A 236 -11.83 13.89 19.11
CA SER A 236 -12.33 12.65 18.52
C SER A 236 -12.11 12.63 17.00
N ILE A 237 -11.97 11.44 16.41
CA ILE A 237 -11.83 11.28 14.95
C ILE A 237 -13.03 11.89 14.21
N ALA A 238 -14.25 11.72 14.74
CA ALA A 238 -15.48 12.31 14.19
C ALA A 238 -15.48 13.85 14.26
N GLU A 239 -15.01 14.44 15.38
CA GLU A 239 -14.87 15.90 15.52
C GLU A 239 -13.84 16.46 14.52
N ILE A 240 -12.77 15.73 14.25
CA ILE A 240 -11.79 16.10 13.23
C ILE A 240 -12.41 16.00 11.83
N ALA A 241 -13.03 14.87 11.51
CA ALA A 241 -13.61 14.56 10.20
C ALA A 241 -14.70 15.56 9.80
N GLY A 242 -15.69 15.78 10.68
CA GLY A 242 -16.88 16.60 10.41
C GLY A 242 -16.63 18.08 10.13
N GLN A 243 -15.40 18.58 10.31
CA GLN A 243 -15.02 19.96 9.99
C GLN A 243 -13.72 20.05 9.16
N LEU A 244 -13.31 18.95 8.50
CA LEU A 244 -12.26 18.99 7.48
C LEU A 244 -12.65 19.94 6.34
N PRO A 245 -11.72 20.76 5.80
CA PRO A 245 -11.99 21.55 4.60
C PRO A 245 -12.37 20.67 3.41
N ALA A 246 -13.33 21.10 2.58
CA ALA A 246 -13.81 20.30 1.43
C ALA A 246 -12.69 19.82 0.49
N LYS A 247 -11.59 20.58 0.33
CA LYS A 247 -10.41 20.20 -0.48
C LYS A 247 -9.53 19.11 0.13
N ALA A 248 -9.84 18.68 1.35
CA ALA A 248 -9.16 17.67 2.16
C ALA A 248 -10.09 16.51 2.59
N GLN A 249 -11.39 16.58 2.26
CA GLN A 249 -12.30 15.46 2.47
C GLN A 249 -12.13 14.44 1.32
N PRO A 250 -12.21 13.13 1.61
CA PRO A 250 -12.42 12.11 0.59
C PRO A 250 -13.67 12.42 -0.26
N PRO A 251 -13.69 12.03 -1.55
CA PRO A 251 -14.91 12.12 -2.34
C PRO A 251 -15.95 11.09 -1.86
N PRO A 252 -17.26 11.33 -2.04
CA PRO A 252 -18.28 10.29 -1.83
C PRO A 252 -17.98 9.03 -2.66
N PRO A 253 -18.28 7.81 -2.15
CA PRO A 253 -19.01 7.54 -0.91
C PRO A 253 -18.13 7.44 0.35
N TYR A 254 -16.83 7.74 0.27
CA TYR A 254 -15.91 7.56 1.39
C TYR A 254 -16.12 8.59 2.50
N SER A 255 -16.13 8.13 3.75
CA SER A 255 -16.08 9.02 4.92
C SER A 255 -14.63 9.38 5.27
N ALA A 256 -14.42 10.42 6.09
CA ALA A 256 -13.07 10.92 6.38
C ALA A 256 -12.40 10.25 7.59
N GLU A 257 -13.17 9.56 8.44
CA GLU A 257 -12.73 8.95 9.68
C GLU A 257 -11.61 7.89 9.45
N PRO A 258 -11.71 6.96 8.47
CA PRO A 258 -10.64 5.99 8.20
C PRO A 258 -9.34 6.68 7.78
N LEU A 259 -9.43 7.72 6.95
CA LEU A 259 -8.26 8.52 6.53
C LEU A 259 -7.62 9.25 7.72
N ILE A 260 -8.42 9.86 8.59
CA ILE A 260 -7.90 10.56 9.79
C ILE A 260 -7.25 9.58 10.77
N GLN A 261 -7.87 8.42 11.02
CA GLN A 261 -7.29 7.38 11.87
C GLN A 261 -5.96 6.87 11.30
N MET A 262 -5.91 6.63 10.00
CA MET A 262 -4.72 6.16 9.30
C MET A 262 -3.57 7.18 9.37
N LEU A 263 -3.86 8.46 9.08
CA LEU A 263 -2.89 9.55 9.22
C LEU A 263 -2.39 9.69 10.66
N ALA A 264 -3.30 9.66 11.65
CA ALA A 264 -2.94 9.79 13.06
C ALA A 264 -2.00 8.68 13.57
N ARG A 265 -2.14 7.45 13.05
CA ARG A 265 -1.23 6.33 13.36
C ARG A 265 0.14 6.47 12.69
N HIS A 266 0.20 7.01 11.49
CA HIS A 266 1.42 7.05 10.66
C HIS A 266 2.21 8.37 10.70
N ILE A 267 1.66 9.45 11.27
CA ILE A 267 2.38 10.73 11.41
C ILE A 267 3.25 10.72 12.69
N PRO A 268 4.57 10.90 12.58
CA PRO A 268 5.45 10.99 13.75
C PRO A 268 5.04 12.12 14.69
N GLY A 269 4.95 11.81 15.99
CA GLY A 269 4.58 12.79 17.02
C GLY A 269 3.08 12.99 17.22
N MET A 270 2.21 12.23 16.54
CA MET A 270 0.79 12.11 16.93
C MET A 270 0.59 10.97 17.95
N LEU A 271 -0.58 10.93 18.57
CA LEU A 271 -1.12 9.81 19.32
C LEU A 271 -2.49 9.48 18.74
N ALA A 272 -2.74 8.21 18.45
CA ALA A 272 -4.07 7.69 18.12
C ALA A 272 -4.45 6.63 19.16
N THR A 273 -5.59 6.80 19.81
CA THR A 273 -6.09 5.92 20.86
C THR A 273 -7.08 4.89 20.33
N VAL A 274 -7.28 3.81 21.09
CA VAL A 274 -8.25 2.74 20.78
C VAL A 274 -9.69 3.26 20.86
N ASP A 275 -9.96 4.23 21.74
CA ASP A 275 -11.27 4.90 21.90
C ASP A 275 -11.56 5.99 20.85
N GLY A 276 -10.74 6.09 19.80
CA GLY A 276 -11.00 6.97 18.65
C GLY A 276 -10.69 8.46 18.89
N ARG A 277 -9.77 8.76 19.81
CA ARG A 277 -9.21 10.11 20.04
C ARG A 277 -7.83 10.25 19.38
N VAL A 278 -7.49 11.48 19.02
CA VAL A 278 -6.21 11.85 18.41
C VAL A 278 -5.61 13.06 19.13
N GLY A 279 -4.30 13.04 19.31
CA GLY A 279 -3.53 14.09 19.98
C GLY A 279 -2.13 14.31 19.39
N LEU A 280 -1.44 15.31 19.90
CA LEU A 280 -0.01 15.56 19.71
C LEU A 280 0.76 14.97 20.89
N ALA A 281 1.66 14.02 20.62
CA ALA A 281 2.41 13.30 21.65
C ALA A 281 3.22 14.22 22.59
N ALA A 282 3.70 15.36 22.09
CA ALA A 282 4.45 16.32 22.89
C ALA A 282 3.61 17.11 23.92
N ARG A 283 2.27 17.06 23.82
CA ARG A 283 1.32 17.79 24.69
C ARG A 283 0.35 16.83 25.39
N ASP A 284 -0.40 16.07 24.60
CA ASP A 284 -1.56 15.30 25.06
C ASP A 284 -1.18 13.98 25.76
N GLY A 285 0.10 13.57 25.70
CA GLY A 285 0.59 12.43 26.47
C GLY A 285 0.47 12.63 27.99
N ALA A 286 0.57 13.87 28.48
CA ALA A 286 0.39 14.18 29.89
C ALA A 286 -1.08 14.10 30.32
N GLU A 287 -2.02 14.40 29.41
CA GLU A 287 -3.46 14.25 29.61
C GLU A 287 -3.83 12.77 29.80
N LEU A 288 -3.40 11.90 28.87
CA LEU A 288 -3.62 10.45 28.95
C LEU A 288 -2.97 9.80 30.20
N LEU A 289 -1.76 10.21 30.57
CA LEU A 289 -1.13 9.72 31.80
C LEU A 289 -1.87 10.19 33.06
N GLY A 290 -2.49 11.38 33.01
CA GLY A 290 -3.39 11.86 34.06
C GLY A 290 -4.66 11.02 34.17
N GLU A 291 -5.31 10.72 33.05
CA GLU A 291 -6.48 9.80 33.01
C GLU A 291 -6.15 8.40 33.55
N ILE A 292 -4.95 7.89 33.27
CA ILE A 292 -4.49 6.60 33.79
C ILE A 292 -4.35 6.69 35.31
N LEU A 293 -3.63 7.69 35.84
CA LEU A 293 -3.42 7.86 37.28
C LEU A 293 -4.72 8.17 38.05
N LEU A 294 -5.72 8.80 37.42
CA LEU A 294 -7.07 8.92 38.00
C LEU A 294 -7.70 7.54 38.24
N THR A 295 -7.49 6.60 37.31
CA THR A 295 -8.06 5.23 37.40
C THR A 295 -7.21 4.24 38.21
N THR A 296 -5.88 4.37 38.21
CA THR A 296 -4.97 3.40 38.85
C THR A 296 -4.41 3.86 40.20
N GLY A 297 -4.57 5.13 40.56
CA GLY A 297 -3.90 5.72 41.71
C GLY A 297 -2.38 5.87 41.47
N GLU A 298 -1.59 5.75 42.54
CA GLU A 298 -0.12 5.81 42.43
C GLU A 298 0.42 4.59 41.67
N ALA A 299 1.14 4.84 40.57
CA ALA A 299 1.64 3.79 39.69
C ALA A 299 3.15 3.91 39.43
N ASN A 300 3.81 2.78 39.18
CA ASN A 300 5.20 2.77 38.72
C ASN A 300 5.29 2.95 37.19
N LEU A 301 6.46 3.38 36.69
CA LEU A 301 6.70 3.64 35.26
C LEU A 301 6.37 2.45 34.33
N ARG A 302 6.57 1.20 34.77
CA ARG A 302 6.27 0.01 33.94
C ARG A 302 4.76 -0.21 33.82
N THR A 303 4.03 -0.03 34.92
CA THR A 303 2.55 -0.02 34.91
C THR A 303 2.02 1.10 34.02
N LEU A 304 2.51 2.34 34.18
CA LEU A 304 2.11 3.47 33.33
C LEU A 304 2.40 3.22 31.85
N GLN A 305 3.50 2.55 31.51
CA GLN A 305 3.80 2.17 30.12
C GLN A 305 2.84 1.12 29.57
N ALA A 306 2.49 0.11 30.37
CA ALA A 306 1.53 -0.92 29.96
C ALA A 306 0.13 -0.29 29.72
N GLU A 307 -0.37 0.48 30.69
CA GLU A 307 -1.67 1.16 30.61
C GLU A 307 -1.76 2.15 29.45
N LEU A 308 -0.72 2.97 29.25
CA LEU A 308 -0.69 3.92 28.13
C LEU A 308 -0.68 3.18 26.78
N ASN A 309 0.11 2.13 26.64
CA ASN A 309 0.17 1.37 25.38
C ASN A 309 -1.06 0.50 25.13
N ALA A 310 -1.82 0.12 26.17
CA ALA A 310 -3.12 -0.52 26.04
C ALA A 310 -4.21 0.44 25.51
N ARG A 311 -4.11 1.74 25.83
CA ARG A 311 -5.00 2.79 25.29
C ARG A 311 -4.61 3.29 23.89
N LEU A 312 -3.42 2.97 23.39
CA LEU A 312 -2.89 3.46 22.11
C LEU A 312 -2.94 2.40 21.01
N LEU A 313 -3.19 2.81 19.77
CA LEU A 313 -3.06 1.95 18.59
C LEU A 313 -1.58 1.54 18.40
N PRO A 314 -1.28 0.38 17.78
CA PRO A 314 0.07 -0.21 17.79
C PRO A 314 1.21 0.73 17.36
N GLU A 315 1.01 1.51 16.30
CA GLU A 315 2.00 2.45 15.76
C GLU A 315 2.16 3.71 16.65
N SER A 316 1.15 4.00 17.47
CA SER A 316 1.15 5.07 18.46
C SER A 316 1.76 4.67 19.80
N GLN A 317 2.10 3.40 20.04
CA GLN A 317 2.70 2.95 21.30
C GLN A 317 4.05 3.64 21.58
N ARG A 318 4.40 3.74 22.87
CA ARG A 318 5.53 4.53 23.36
C ARG A 318 6.43 3.73 24.31
N GLY A 319 7.72 4.02 24.24
CA GLY A 319 8.73 3.47 25.13
C GLY A 319 8.85 4.24 26.45
N SER A 320 9.53 3.65 27.43
CA SER A 320 9.75 4.24 28.76
C SER A 320 10.42 5.62 28.73
N GLY A 321 11.29 5.91 27.75
CA GLY A 321 11.94 7.21 27.58
C GLY A 321 10.93 8.34 27.35
N TYR A 322 10.03 8.18 26.37
CA TYR A 322 8.95 9.14 26.12
C TYR A 322 8.12 9.40 27.39
N ILE A 323 7.76 8.35 28.12
CA ILE A 323 6.92 8.47 29.30
C ILE A 323 7.65 9.24 30.42
N ARG A 324 8.95 9.00 30.64
CA ARG A 324 9.75 9.79 31.58
C ARG A 324 9.77 11.27 31.19
N ASP A 325 10.03 11.57 29.93
CA ASP A 325 10.06 12.94 29.41
C ASP A 325 8.71 13.65 29.57
N THR A 326 7.61 12.93 29.33
CA THR A 326 6.24 13.44 29.54
C THR A 326 5.97 13.69 31.02
N LEU A 327 6.29 12.75 31.90
CA LEU A 327 6.10 12.87 33.35
C LEU A 327 6.92 14.01 33.95
N GLN A 328 8.15 14.26 33.48
CA GLN A 328 8.98 15.39 33.91
C GLN A 328 8.38 16.76 33.52
N ARG A 329 7.59 16.82 32.45
CA ARG A 329 6.96 18.05 31.94
C ARG A 329 5.51 18.22 32.38
N ALA A 330 4.93 17.24 33.06
CA ALA A 330 3.52 17.23 33.46
C ALA A 330 3.33 17.88 34.85
N PRO A 331 2.86 19.15 34.95
CA PRO A 331 2.79 19.86 36.23
C PRO A 331 1.79 19.25 37.22
N ARG A 332 0.85 18.44 36.74
CA ARG A 332 -0.18 17.76 37.55
C ARG A 332 0.22 16.37 38.04
N ILE A 333 1.40 15.87 37.67
CA ILE A 333 1.87 14.54 38.07
C ILE A 333 3.14 14.69 38.90
N ARG A 334 3.12 14.24 40.16
CA ARG A 334 4.28 14.29 41.05
C ARG A 334 4.94 12.92 41.17
N ARG A 335 6.26 12.93 41.33
CA ARG A 335 7.05 11.73 41.67
C ARG A 335 7.07 11.57 43.19
N THR A 336 6.50 10.47 43.68
CA THR A 336 6.40 10.12 45.10
C THR A 336 7.64 9.40 45.62
N ALA A 337 8.20 8.51 44.78
CA ALA A 337 9.31 7.63 45.11
C ALA A 337 10.20 7.38 43.87
N PRO A 338 11.26 6.58 43.98
CA PRO A 338 11.94 6.03 42.80
C PRO A 338 10.96 5.32 41.88
N VAL A 339 10.82 5.85 40.65
CA VAL A 339 10.02 5.26 39.56
C VAL A 339 8.50 5.22 39.82
N ARG A 340 7.99 5.82 40.91
CA ARG A 340 6.55 5.93 41.26
C ARG A 340 6.02 7.35 41.09
N TYR A 341 4.77 7.45 40.62
CA TYR A 341 4.12 8.71 40.25
C TYR A 341 2.63 8.69 40.63
N GLU A 342 2.10 9.86 41.00
CA GLU A 342 0.68 10.06 41.27
C GLU A 342 0.23 11.48 40.86
N LEU A 343 -1.07 11.74 40.90
CA LEU A 343 -1.62 13.07 40.66
C LEU A 343 -1.39 14.02 41.83
N SER A 344 -0.97 15.24 41.53
CA SER A 344 -0.81 16.31 42.51
C SER A 344 -2.17 16.70 43.11
N GLY A 345 -2.31 16.62 44.43
CA GLY A 345 -3.39 17.30 45.17
C GLY A 345 -4.61 16.46 45.56
N GLY A 346 -4.49 15.14 45.71
CA GLY A 346 -5.57 14.34 46.33
C GLY A 346 -6.85 14.23 45.51
N ILE A 347 -6.78 14.49 44.19
CA ILE A 347 -7.88 14.30 43.24
C ILE A 347 -8.03 12.80 42.94
N GLN A 348 -8.39 12.05 43.99
CA GLN A 348 -8.93 10.69 43.95
C GLN A 348 -10.45 10.73 44.19
N THR A 349 -11.10 11.85 43.83
CA THR A 349 -12.56 11.96 43.84
C THR A 349 -13.12 11.08 42.73
N SER A 350 -13.43 9.84 43.10
CA SER A 350 -14.37 8.98 42.41
C SER A 350 -15.70 9.73 42.24
N LEU A 351 -15.92 10.31 41.06
CA LEU A 351 -17.27 10.68 40.65
C LEU A 351 -18.04 9.38 40.43
N PRO A 352 -19.22 9.21 41.04
CA PRO A 352 -20.08 8.06 40.77
C PRO A 352 -20.54 8.07 39.31
N LEU A 353 -20.81 6.86 38.80
CA LEU A 353 -21.29 6.58 37.44
C LEU A 353 -22.63 7.27 37.12
#